data_AF-A5FC16-F1
#
_entry.id   AF-A5FC16-F1
#
_cell.length_a   1.000
_cell.length_b   1.000
_cell.length_c   1.000
_cell.angle_alpha   90.00
_cell.angle_beta   90.00
_cell.angle_gamma   90.00
#
_symmetry.space_group_name_H-M   'P 1'
#
loop_
_entity.id
_entity.type
_entity.pdbx_description
1 polymer ?
#
loop_
_entity_poly.entity_id
_entity_poly.type
_entity_poly.pdbx_seq_one_letter_code
_entity_poly.pdbx_strand_id
1 'polypeptide(L)'
;MKKIKSILILSFTALVLLSCNKEDETVSSGQESLKVTPEVLEKLKSLSLNTSDVQVIQNTSLEGAVEDAFLVEGDIIITQAQLNKMDLHGGITTEQYRTTNLVSAPRTIKVVGLSGTGTTALTTNMRNGLQAAINRYNNLGLSINFTLTFSSSTSGANIVVRRQTGSAGGVAGFPSGGNPYNSVTLYSGLDSYSTNVNAHVAAHEIGHCIGLRHTDWFSRQSCGQNSNEGTAGVGAILIPGTPSGYDATSYMRACFGSNETGAFNANDITALNYLY
;
A
#
# COMPACT_ATOMS: atom_id res chain seq x y z
N MET A 1 26.66 10.10 -91.99
CA MET A 1 28.07 10.32 -91.58
C MET A 1 28.12 11.48 -90.59
N LYS A 2 28.90 11.30 -89.52
CA LYS A 2 29.09 12.17 -88.34
C LYS A 2 29.33 13.65 -88.69
N LYS A 3 28.85 14.59 -87.84
CA LYS A 3 29.68 15.29 -86.83
C LYS A 3 28.90 16.30 -85.95
N ILE A 4 29.34 16.34 -84.70
CA ILE A 4 28.88 17.05 -83.49
C ILE A 4 29.21 18.56 -83.51
N LYS A 5 28.43 19.38 -82.76
CA LYS A 5 28.78 20.56 -81.92
C LYS A 5 27.49 21.39 -81.66
N SER A 6 27.16 22.02 -80.54
CA SER A 6 27.72 22.21 -79.20
C SER A 6 26.65 22.88 -78.31
N ILE A 7 26.47 22.40 -77.07
CA ILE A 7 26.26 23.15 -75.81
C ILE A 7 25.24 24.33 -75.76
N LEU A 8 24.16 24.15 -74.99
CA LEU A 8 23.83 25.06 -73.88
C LEU A 8 22.97 24.32 -72.83
N ILE A 9 23.58 24.03 -71.68
CA ILE A 9 22.93 23.47 -70.50
C ILE A 9 22.50 24.66 -69.64
N LEU A 10 21.19 24.82 -69.43
CA LEU A 10 20.66 25.69 -68.37
C LEU A 10 20.07 24.77 -67.30
N SER A 11 20.88 24.47 -66.29
CA SER A 11 20.47 23.77 -65.07
C SER A 11 19.61 24.72 -64.23
N PHE A 12 18.32 24.42 -64.11
CA PHE A 12 17.45 25.05 -63.11
C PHE A 12 17.29 24.07 -61.95
N THR A 13 18.20 24.14 -60.99
CA THR A 13 18.13 23.37 -59.76
C THR A 13 17.07 24.00 -58.86
N ALA A 14 15.88 23.40 -58.80
CA ALA A 14 14.87 23.78 -57.82
C ALA A 14 15.36 23.38 -56.42
N LEU A 15 15.80 24.35 -55.62
CA LEU A 15 16.01 24.18 -54.18
C LEU A 15 14.63 24.01 -53.53
N VAL A 16 14.27 22.77 -53.21
CA VAL A 16 13.13 22.48 -52.33
C VAL A 16 13.59 22.76 -50.91
N LEU A 17 13.24 23.92 -50.37
CA LEU A 17 13.35 24.20 -48.94
C LEU A 17 12.27 23.36 -48.24
N LEU A 18 12.67 22.21 -47.70
CA LEU A 18 11.89 21.46 -46.72
C LEU A 18 11.82 22.29 -45.44
N SER A 19 10.76 23.09 -45.30
CA SER A 19 10.37 23.69 -44.03
C SER A 19 9.78 22.59 -43.16
N CYS A 20 10.59 21.98 -42.29
CA CYS A 20 10.08 21.28 -41.12
C CYS A 20 9.37 22.31 -40.24
N ASN A 21 8.03 22.37 -40.31
CA ASN A 21 7.25 22.84 -39.17
C ASN A 21 7.49 21.83 -38.05
N LYS A 22 8.43 22.15 -37.16
CA LYS A 22 8.35 21.64 -35.80
C LYS A 22 7.10 22.27 -35.23
N GLU A 23 6.04 21.47 -35.16
CA GLU A 23 4.94 21.76 -34.25
C GLU A 23 5.58 21.95 -32.87
N ASP A 24 5.39 23.14 -32.31
CA ASP A 24 5.72 23.44 -30.94
C ASP A 24 4.89 22.49 -30.07
N GLU A 25 5.49 21.35 -29.72
CA GLU A 25 5.10 20.64 -28.52
C GLU A 25 5.35 21.61 -27.36
N THR A 26 4.28 22.27 -26.96
CA THR A 26 4.14 22.81 -25.62
C THR A 26 4.55 21.69 -24.68
N VAL A 27 5.74 21.83 -24.08
CA VAL A 27 6.23 21.01 -22.99
C VAL A 27 5.25 21.18 -21.84
N SER A 28 4.19 20.38 -21.86
CA SER A 28 3.46 20.01 -20.67
C SER A 28 4.45 19.16 -19.88
N SER A 29 4.86 19.64 -18.71
CA SER A 29 5.51 18.82 -17.70
C SER A 29 4.51 17.75 -17.25
N GLY A 30 4.30 16.73 -18.08
CA GLY A 30 3.55 15.54 -17.74
C GLY A 30 4.43 14.69 -16.82
N GLN A 31 4.01 14.51 -15.57
CA GLN A 31 4.41 13.32 -14.84
C GLN A 31 4.06 12.13 -15.74
N GLU A 32 5.05 11.34 -16.15
CA GLU A 32 4.77 10.02 -16.73
C GLU A 32 3.88 9.28 -15.74
N SER A 33 2.70 8.83 -16.20
CA SER A 33 1.81 8.04 -15.37
C SER A 33 2.52 6.75 -14.94
N LEU A 34 2.38 6.39 -13.67
CA LEU A 34 3.01 5.19 -13.14
C LEU A 34 2.44 3.97 -13.87
N LYS A 35 3.30 3.04 -14.29
CA LYS A 35 2.90 1.83 -15.00
C LYS A 35 3.52 0.61 -14.35
N VAL A 36 2.78 -0.50 -14.39
CA VAL A 36 3.32 -1.82 -14.04
C VAL A 36 4.18 -2.31 -15.21
N THR A 37 5.46 -1.94 -15.21
CA THR A 37 6.43 -2.37 -16.24
C THR A 37 7.05 -3.72 -15.88
N PRO A 38 7.69 -4.42 -16.84
CA PRO A 38 8.47 -5.63 -16.55
C PRO A 38 9.54 -5.40 -15.47
N GLU A 39 10.20 -4.23 -15.44
CA GLU A 39 11.20 -3.88 -14.43
C GLU A 39 10.57 -3.71 -13.04
N VAL A 40 9.37 -3.12 -12.96
CA VAL A 40 8.60 -3.04 -11.71
C VAL A 40 8.23 -4.44 -11.23
N LEU A 41 7.70 -5.30 -12.11
CA LEU A 41 7.37 -6.69 -11.77
C LEU A 41 8.63 -7.47 -11.38
N GLU A 42 9.76 -7.25 -12.03
CA GLU A 42 11.03 -7.86 -11.68
C GLU A 42 11.54 -7.35 -10.34
N LYS A 43 11.45 -6.04 -10.06
CA LYS A 43 11.80 -5.47 -8.75
C LYS A 43 10.89 -6.03 -7.65
N LEU A 44 9.58 -6.03 -7.84
CA LEU A 44 8.62 -6.63 -6.90
C LEU A 44 8.89 -8.13 -6.70
N LYS A 45 9.17 -8.88 -7.78
CA LYS A 45 9.55 -10.30 -7.70
C LYS A 45 10.90 -10.51 -7.04
N SER A 46 11.87 -9.61 -7.22
CA SER A 46 13.16 -9.63 -6.53
C SER A 46 12.98 -9.35 -5.04
N LEU A 47 12.03 -8.47 -4.72
CA LEU A 47 11.52 -8.30 -3.37
C LEU A 47 10.61 -9.45 -2.98
N SER A 48 10.42 -10.51 -3.77
CA SER A 48 9.53 -11.63 -3.44
C SER A 48 8.12 -11.19 -3.00
N LEU A 49 7.56 -10.17 -3.65
CA LEU A 49 6.16 -9.79 -3.55
C LEU A 49 5.37 -10.48 -4.66
N ASN A 50 4.08 -10.74 -4.42
CA ASN A 50 3.24 -11.39 -5.41
C ASN A 50 2.90 -10.43 -6.55
N THR A 51 3.31 -10.81 -7.75
CA THR A 51 3.16 -9.99 -8.95
C THR A 51 1.93 -10.36 -9.79
N SER A 52 1.08 -11.28 -9.34
CA SER A 52 -0.04 -11.81 -10.12
C SER A 52 -1.18 -10.81 -10.34
N ASP A 53 -1.34 -9.83 -9.45
CA ASP A 53 -2.41 -8.82 -9.53
C ASP A 53 -1.92 -7.44 -9.02
N VAL A 54 -0.80 -6.98 -9.57
CA VAL A 54 -0.28 -5.63 -9.26
C VAL A 54 -1.09 -4.61 -10.04
N GLN A 55 -1.63 -3.63 -9.31
CA GLN A 55 -2.44 -2.56 -9.89
C GLN A 55 -1.82 -1.20 -9.61
N VAL A 56 -2.09 -0.21 -10.47
CA VAL A 56 -1.77 1.19 -10.17
C VAL A 56 -3.00 1.83 -9.57
N ILE A 57 -2.87 2.39 -8.37
CA ILE A 57 -3.94 3.07 -7.65
C ILE A 57 -3.50 4.48 -7.25
N GLN A 58 -4.47 5.33 -6.93
CA GLN A 58 -4.19 6.63 -6.34
C GLN A 58 -3.97 6.48 -4.82
N ASN A 59 -2.78 6.83 -4.36
CA ASN A 59 -2.45 7.00 -2.95
C ASN A 59 -2.59 8.49 -2.58
N THR A 60 -3.00 8.78 -1.35
CA THR A 60 -3.06 10.14 -0.82
C THR A 60 -2.16 10.25 0.40
N SER A 61 -1.29 11.26 0.45
CA SER A 61 -0.39 11.53 1.58
C SER A 61 -1.15 12.12 2.78
N LEU A 62 -0.43 12.40 3.88
CA LEU A 62 -0.96 13.11 5.05
C LEU A 62 -1.44 14.54 4.72
N GLU A 63 -0.73 15.19 3.81
CA GLU A 63 -0.95 16.57 3.35
C GLU A 63 -2.01 16.67 2.25
N GLY A 64 -2.58 15.53 1.84
CA GLY A 64 -3.57 15.48 0.77
C GLY A 64 -2.99 15.48 -0.64
N ALA A 65 -1.66 15.35 -0.79
CA ALA A 65 -1.06 15.16 -2.09
C ALA A 65 -1.45 13.78 -2.64
N VAL A 66 -1.91 13.74 -3.88
CA VAL A 66 -2.28 12.49 -4.56
C VAL A 66 -1.14 12.08 -5.48
N GLU A 67 -0.71 10.83 -5.36
CA GLU A 67 0.30 10.22 -6.22
C GLU A 67 -0.15 8.83 -6.67
N ASP A 68 0.36 8.38 -7.81
CA ASP A 68 0.20 6.99 -8.21
C ASP A 68 1.07 6.09 -7.32
N ALA A 69 0.55 4.93 -6.95
CA ALA A 69 1.26 3.89 -6.21
C ALA A 69 0.87 2.50 -6.71
N PHE A 70 1.69 1.50 -6.37
CA PHE A 70 1.37 0.10 -6.65
C PHE A 70 0.51 -0.46 -5.51
N LEU A 71 -0.65 -1.01 -5.85
CA LEU A 71 -1.39 -1.93 -5.00
C LEU A 71 -0.88 -3.35 -5.27
N VAL A 72 -0.44 -4.00 -4.21
CA VAL A 72 0.11 -5.35 -4.22
C VAL A 72 -0.65 -6.17 -3.20
N GLU A 73 -0.91 -7.45 -3.50
CA GLU A 73 -1.58 -8.40 -2.59
C GLU A 73 -3.02 -8.00 -2.17
N GLY A 74 -3.57 -6.93 -2.73
CA GLY A 74 -4.96 -6.48 -2.54
C GLY A 74 -5.15 -5.39 -1.49
N ASP A 75 -4.17 -5.20 -0.60
CA ASP A 75 -4.21 -4.29 0.55
C ASP A 75 -2.88 -3.55 0.82
N ILE A 76 -1.78 -3.90 0.16
CA ILE A 76 -0.48 -3.25 0.38
C ILE A 76 -0.20 -2.19 -0.67
N ILE A 77 -0.04 -0.95 -0.22
CA ILE A 77 0.43 0.19 -1.03
C ILE A 77 1.95 0.30 -0.96
N ILE A 78 2.57 0.36 -2.14
CA ILE A 78 4.00 0.66 -2.31
C ILE A 78 4.15 1.80 -3.31
N THR A 79 4.60 2.96 -2.84
CA THR A 79 4.97 4.07 -3.74
C THR A 79 6.23 3.73 -4.52
N GLN A 80 6.43 4.32 -5.71
CA GLN A 80 7.66 4.12 -6.49
C GLN A 80 8.92 4.48 -5.66
N ALA A 81 8.85 5.54 -4.86
CA ALA A 81 9.94 5.96 -4.00
C ALA A 81 10.25 4.94 -2.89
N GLN A 82 9.23 4.30 -2.32
CA GLN A 82 9.42 3.20 -1.36
C GLN A 82 10.00 1.96 -2.05
N LEU A 83 9.47 1.58 -3.21
CA LEU A 83 9.94 0.43 -3.98
C LEU A 83 11.45 0.54 -4.28
N ASN A 84 11.91 1.74 -4.62
CA ASN A 84 13.31 2.02 -4.90
C ASN A 84 14.23 1.95 -3.68
N LYS A 85 13.67 2.12 -2.47
CA LYS A 85 14.41 2.10 -1.19
C LYS A 85 14.37 0.74 -0.49
N MET A 86 13.60 -0.21 -1.02
CA MET A 86 13.51 -1.57 -0.48
C MET A 86 14.67 -2.42 -1.01
N ASP A 87 15.43 -3.02 -0.09
CA ASP A 87 16.51 -3.96 -0.36
C ASP A 87 16.30 -5.26 0.45
N LEU A 88 16.79 -6.38 -0.09
CA LEU A 88 16.66 -7.71 0.50
C LEU A 88 17.54 -7.87 1.76
N HIS A 89 16.91 -8.21 2.89
CA HIS A 89 17.61 -8.74 4.06
C HIS A 89 16.94 -10.02 4.59
N GLY A 90 17.68 -11.14 4.56
CA GLY A 90 17.41 -12.34 5.37
C GLY A 90 16.59 -13.46 4.71
N GLY A 91 17.02 -14.71 4.93
CA GLY A 91 16.37 -15.94 4.49
C GLY A 91 15.18 -16.38 5.34
N ILE A 92 14.46 -17.38 4.83
CA ILE A 92 13.03 -17.68 5.09
C ILE A 92 12.86 -18.84 6.07
N THR A 93 11.95 -18.69 7.05
CA THR A 93 11.05 -19.76 7.55
C THR A 93 9.75 -19.16 8.08
N THR A 94 8.69 -19.95 8.10
CA THR A 94 7.32 -19.52 8.45
C THR A 94 7.14 -19.17 9.95
N GLU A 95 6.34 -18.14 10.35
CA GLU A 95 5.23 -17.90 11.37
C GLU A 95 4.99 -16.36 11.55
N GLN A 96 3.84 -15.87 12.10
CA GLN A 96 3.39 -14.43 12.15
C GLN A 96 4.49 -13.39 11.90
N TYR A 97 4.30 -12.57 10.87
CA TYR A 97 5.43 -11.96 10.19
C TYR A 97 5.44 -10.47 10.39
N ARG A 98 6.63 -9.94 10.61
CA ARG A 98 6.88 -8.51 10.58
C ARG A 98 7.77 -8.14 9.41
N THR A 99 7.63 -6.89 9.02
CA THR A 99 8.62 -6.25 8.17
C THR A 99 9.92 -5.95 8.94
N THR A 100 11.01 -5.76 8.22
CA THR A 100 12.31 -5.35 8.71
C THR A 100 12.23 -3.98 9.39
N ASN A 101 11.35 -3.11 8.89
CA ASN A 101 11.10 -1.81 9.47
C ASN A 101 10.04 -1.94 10.56
N LEU A 102 10.33 -1.42 11.76
CA LEU A 102 9.35 -1.28 12.83
C LEU A 102 9.23 0.18 13.22
N VAL A 103 8.16 0.48 13.95
CA VAL A 103 7.99 1.77 14.59
C VAL A 103 8.96 1.85 15.77
N SER A 104 9.68 2.96 15.92
CA SER A 104 10.56 3.15 17.07
C SER A 104 9.74 3.30 18.35
N ALA A 105 9.96 2.44 19.33
CA ALA A 105 9.30 2.48 20.63
C ALA A 105 10.27 2.87 21.75
N PRO A 106 9.81 3.44 22.88
CA PRO A 106 8.40 3.75 23.18
C PRO A 106 7.91 5.03 22.48
N ARG A 107 6.64 5.07 22.05
CA ARG A 107 6.03 6.29 21.49
C ARG A 107 4.50 6.30 21.48
N THR A 108 3.93 7.50 21.38
CA THR A 108 2.51 7.69 21.06
C THR A 108 2.33 7.92 19.56
N ILE A 109 1.43 7.18 18.94
CA ILE A 109 1.02 7.28 17.54
C ILE A 109 -0.31 8.02 17.48
N LYS A 110 -0.32 9.19 16.84
CA LYS A 110 -1.51 10.01 16.64
C LYS A 110 -2.26 9.56 15.39
N VAL A 111 -3.46 9.01 15.58
CA VAL A 111 -4.35 8.57 14.51
C VAL A 111 -5.46 9.61 14.33
N VAL A 112 -5.64 10.08 13.10
CA VAL A 112 -6.77 10.93 12.72
C VAL A 112 -7.67 10.15 11.78
N GLY A 113 -8.89 9.85 12.21
CA GLY A 113 -9.96 9.39 11.32
C GLY A 113 -10.66 10.58 10.68
N LEU A 114 -10.65 10.68 9.35
CA LEU A 114 -11.30 11.79 8.68
C LEU A 114 -12.80 11.81 8.98
N SER A 115 -13.31 12.99 9.35
CA SER A 115 -14.73 13.22 9.63
C SER A 115 -15.19 14.54 9.02
N GLY A 116 -16.50 14.72 8.88
CA GLY A 116 -17.12 15.87 8.22
C GLY A 116 -17.93 15.47 6.99
N THR A 117 -18.05 16.39 6.03
CA THR A 117 -18.80 16.19 4.79
C THR A 117 -17.85 15.87 3.65
N GLY A 118 -18.05 14.74 2.96
CA GLY A 118 -17.27 14.39 1.77
C GLY A 118 -17.14 12.89 1.55
N THR A 119 -16.62 12.52 0.38
CA THR A 119 -16.36 11.12 0.00
C THR A 119 -15.21 10.51 0.78
N THR A 120 -14.32 11.34 1.35
CA THR A 120 -13.16 10.92 2.16
C THR A 120 -13.43 10.78 3.65
N ALA A 121 -14.54 11.35 4.14
CA ALA A 121 -14.94 11.22 5.54
C ALA A 121 -15.41 9.79 5.84
N LEU A 122 -14.93 9.23 6.95
CA LEU A 122 -15.37 7.93 7.46
C LEU A 122 -16.85 8.01 7.85
N THR A 123 -17.61 6.97 7.54
CA THR A 123 -18.99 6.84 7.99
C THR A 123 -19.06 6.58 9.50
N THR A 124 -20.24 6.67 10.09
CA THR A 124 -20.43 6.31 11.51
C THR A 124 -20.00 4.87 11.80
N ASN A 125 -20.30 3.92 10.91
CA ASN A 125 -19.91 2.52 11.11
C ASN A 125 -18.39 2.34 11.08
N MET A 126 -17.71 2.93 10.09
CA MET A 126 -16.25 2.91 10.00
C MET A 126 -15.58 3.59 11.20
N ARG A 127 -16.11 4.72 11.68
CA ARG A 127 -15.60 5.41 12.87
C ARG A 127 -15.73 4.55 14.12
N ASN A 128 -16.87 3.89 14.31
CA ASN A 128 -17.07 2.96 15.43
C ASN A 128 -16.11 1.77 15.35
N GLY A 129 -15.89 1.23 14.15
CA GLY A 129 -14.92 0.16 13.91
C GLY A 129 -13.48 0.59 14.24
N LEU A 130 -13.04 1.74 13.72
CA LEU A 130 -11.71 2.30 14.00
C LEU A 130 -11.50 2.58 15.49
N GLN A 131 -12.51 3.13 16.18
CA GLN A 131 -12.44 3.34 17.62
C GLN A 131 -12.27 2.01 18.37
N ALA A 132 -13.01 0.98 17.99
CA ALA A 132 -12.88 -0.34 18.60
C ALA A 132 -11.50 -0.97 18.35
N ALA A 133 -10.95 -0.82 17.14
CA ALA A 133 -9.60 -1.26 16.80
C ALA A 133 -8.53 -0.57 17.68
N ILE A 134 -8.56 0.76 17.78
CA ILE A 134 -7.60 1.52 18.60
C ILE A 134 -7.72 1.18 20.08
N ASN A 135 -8.94 1.02 20.60
CA ASN A 135 -9.15 0.60 21.98
C ASN A 135 -8.53 -0.78 22.25
N ARG A 136 -8.63 -1.72 21.31
CA ARG A 136 -8.02 -3.05 21.44
C ARG A 136 -6.50 -2.98 21.50
N TYR A 137 -5.85 -2.21 20.62
CA TYR A 137 -4.40 -1.99 20.70
C TYR A 137 -3.98 -1.40 22.04
N ASN A 138 -4.67 -0.34 22.50
CA ASN A 138 -4.34 0.32 23.77
C ASN A 138 -4.58 -0.57 25.00
N ASN A 139 -5.57 -1.47 24.95
CA ASN A 139 -5.85 -2.41 26.05
C ASN A 139 -4.72 -3.44 26.28
N LEU A 140 -3.81 -3.62 25.32
CA LEU A 140 -2.67 -4.53 25.48
C LEU A 140 -1.54 -3.92 26.33
N GLY A 141 -1.49 -2.59 26.49
CA GLY A 141 -0.44 -1.93 27.28
C GLY A 141 0.95 -1.99 26.64
N LEU A 142 1.02 -1.98 25.31
CA LEU A 142 2.28 -2.03 24.53
C LEU A 142 3.16 -0.78 24.79
N SER A 143 4.45 -0.87 24.45
CA SER A 143 5.37 0.29 24.47
C SER A 143 5.03 1.36 23.42
N ILE A 144 4.19 1.03 22.44
CA ILE A 144 3.50 2.01 21.59
C ILE A 144 2.07 2.21 22.06
N ASN A 145 1.60 3.45 22.06
CA ASN A 145 0.23 3.80 22.43
C ASN A 145 -0.43 4.61 21.33
N PHE A 146 -1.73 4.50 21.16
CA PHE A 146 -2.48 5.20 20.13
C PHE A 146 -3.40 6.26 20.73
N THR A 147 -3.42 7.44 20.13
CA THR A 147 -4.48 8.43 20.37
C THR A 147 -5.30 8.58 19.11
N LEU A 148 -6.63 8.46 19.21
CA LEU A 148 -7.54 8.62 18.09
C LEU A 148 -8.34 9.91 18.22
N THR A 149 -8.39 10.69 17.14
CA THR A 149 -9.32 11.81 17.00
C THR A 149 -10.06 11.71 15.68
N PHE A 150 -11.33 12.12 15.66
CA PHE A 150 -12.08 12.29 14.43
C PHE A 150 -12.12 13.78 14.07
N SER A 151 -11.56 14.14 12.92
CA SER A 151 -11.37 15.54 12.54
C SER A 151 -11.38 15.70 11.02
N SER A 152 -11.69 16.90 10.52
CA SER A 152 -11.46 17.27 9.12
C SER A 152 -10.02 17.73 8.87
N SER A 153 -9.26 18.03 9.94
CA SER A 153 -7.85 18.40 9.87
C SER A 153 -6.95 17.21 10.21
N THR A 154 -5.92 16.99 9.40
CA THR A 154 -4.88 15.94 9.57
C THR A 154 -3.62 16.45 10.26
N SER A 155 -3.60 17.71 10.71
CA SER A 155 -2.41 18.34 11.25
C SER A 155 -1.86 17.59 12.47
N GLY A 156 -0.58 17.23 12.41
CA GLY A 156 0.12 16.53 13.48
C GLY A 156 -0.26 15.03 13.62
N ALA A 157 -1.02 14.48 12.68
CA ALA A 157 -1.27 13.04 12.61
C ALA A 157 0.00 12.28 12.25
N ASN A 158 0.18 11.10 12.85
CA ASN A 158 1.13 10.11 12.37
C ASN A 158 0.49 9.17 11.35
N ILE A 159 -0.81 8.86 11.54
CA ILE A 159 -1.60 8.03 10.62
C ILE A 159 -2.92 8.76 10.33
N VAL A 160 -3.29 8.89 9.06
CA VAL A 160 -4.59 9.38 8.63
C VAL A 160 -5.41 8.23 8.05
N VAL A 161 -6.60 8.02 8.60
CA VAL A 161 -7.56 7.02 8.13
C VAL A 161 -8.67 7.71 7.36
N ARG A 162 -8.83 7.39 6.07
CA ARG A 162 -9.82 7.99 5.17
C ARG A 162 -10.72 6.95 4.54
N ARG A 163 -11.86 7.40 4.02
CA ARG A 163 -12.73 6.59 3.18
C ARG A 163 -12.40 6.79 1.69
N GLN A 164 -12.57 5.74 0.89
CA GLN A 164 -12.60 5.84 -0.57
C GLN A 164 -13.72 4.95 -1.12
N THR A 165 -14.28 5.31 -2.27
CA THR A 165 -15.26 4.44 -2.95
C THR A 165 -14.57 3.16 -3.44
N GLY A 166 -15.13 2.00 -3.09
CA GLY A 166 -14.58 0.71 -3.49
C GLY A 166 -15.32 -0.47 -2.85
N SER A 167 -14.95 -1.68 -3.27
CA SER A 167 -15.38 -2.95 -2.65
C SER A 167 -14.92 -3.04 -1.21
N ALA A 168 -15.57 -3.88 -0.40
CA ALA A 168 -15.24 -3.99 1.03
C ALA A 168 -13.77 -4.43 1.25
N GLY A 169 -13.05 -3.68 2.08
CA GLY A 169 -11.64 -3.91 2.39
C GLY A 169 -10.96 -2.62 2.84
N GLY A 170 -9.65 -2.70 3.02
CA GLY A 170 -8.78 -1.58 3.31
C GLY A 170 -7.48 -1.68 2.53
N VAL A 171 -6.70 -0.61 2.56
CA VAL A 171 -5.33 -0.59 2.08
C VAL A 171 -4.48 0.25 3.01
N ALA A 172 -3.25 -0.20 3.24
CA ALA A 172 -2.22 0.49 4.02
C ALA A 172 -0.84 0.15 3.45
N GLY A 173 0.21 0.57 4.15
CA GLY A 173 1.59 0.30 3.79
C GLY A 173 2.42 0.04 5.02
N PHE A 174 3.72 -0.15 4.84
CA PHE A 174 4.63 -0.52 5.92
C PHE A 174 5.40 0.67 6.50
N PRO A 175 5.79 0.61 7.79
CA PRO A 175 6.61 1.63 8.43
C PRO A 175 7.97 1.81 7.74
N SER A 176 8.55 2.99 7.92
CA SER A 176 9.89 3.33 7.41
C SER A 176 10.58 4.34 8.30
N GLY A 177 11.89 4.19 8.49
CA GLY A 177 12.70 5.12 9.28
C GLY A 177 12.21 5.31 10.73
N GLY A 178 11.65 4.26 11.35
CA GLY A 178 11.11 4.32 12.72
C GLY A 178 9.73 4.96 12.84
N ASN A 179 9.13 5.40 11.73
CA ASN A 179 7.79 5.98 11.69
C ASN A 179 6.75 4.99 11.13
N PRO A 180 5.50 5.06 11.61
CA PRO A 180 4.43 4.24 11.02
C PRO A 180 4.19 4.64 9.58
N TYR A 181 3.62 3.73 8.79
CA TYR A 181 3.01 4.16 7.53
C TYR A 181 1.87 5.12 7.84
N ASN A 182 1.78 6.19 7.06
CA ASN A 182 1.06 7.38 7.48
C ASN A 182 -0.38 7.47 6.96
N SER A 183 -0.83 6.46 6.23
CA SER A 183 -2.02 6.53 5.39
C SER A 183 -2.77 5.20 5.43
N VAL A 184 -4.04 5.23 5.80
CA VAL A 184 -4.95 4.08 5.70
C VAL A 184 -6.17 4.52 4.91
N THR A 185 -6.56 3.71 3.93
CA THR A 185 -7.82 3.88 3.22
C THR A 185 -8.74 2.72 3.55
N LEU A 186 -9.95 3.02 4.01
CA LEU A 186 -11.04 2.06 4.17
C LEU A 186 -12.03 2.25 3.02
N TYR A 187 -12.38 1.17 2.35
CA TYR A 187 -13.30 1.26 1.21
C TYR A 187 -14.77 1.26 1.65
N SER A 188 -15.59 2.02 0.93
CA SER A 188 -17.01 2.22 1.21
C SER A 188 -17.82 0.92 1.30
N GLY A 189 -17.38 -0.16 0.65
CA GLY A 189 -18.04 -1.46 0.75
C GLY A 189 -18.08 -2.02 2.18
N LEU A 190 -17.21 -1.58 3.09
CA LEU A 190 -17.28 -1.99 4.50
C LEU A 190 -18.56 -1.52 5.20
N ASP A 191 -19.24 -0.49 4.69
CA ASP A 191 -20.49 0.00 5.28
C ASP A 191 -21.62 -1.03 5.25
N SER A 192 -21.58 -2.00 4.33
CA SER A 192 -22.56 -3.09 4.29
C SER A 192 -22.29 -4.20 5.32
N TYR A 193 -21.18 -4.11 6.07
CA TYR A 193 -20.77 -5.11 7.06
C TYR A 193 -20.98 -4.62 8.49
N SER A 194 -20.92 -5.55 9.43
CA SER A 194 -21.04 -5.23 10.86
C SER A 194 -19.91 -4.30 11.33
N THR A 195 -20.15 -3.59 12.43
CA THR A 195 -19.11 -2.79 13.10
C THR A 195 -17.92 -3.65 13.52
N ASN A 196 -18.12 -4.93 13.83
CA ASN A 196 -17.03 -5.85 14.18
C ASN A 196 -16.12 -6.16 13.00
N VAL A 197 -16.69 -6.33 11.79
CA VAL A 197 -15.91 -6.48 10.56
C VAL A 197 -15.17 -5.18 10.22
N ASN A 198 -15.82 -4.02 10.38
CA ASN A 198 -15.14 -2.72 10.23
C ASN A 198 -13.98 -2.58 11.21
N ALA A 199 -14.15 -3.03 12.45
CA ALA A 199 -13.10 -3.02 13.45
C ALA A 199 -11.97 -4.00 13.13
N HIS A 200 -12.28 -5.17 12.56
CA HIS A 200 -11.29 -6.14 12.10
C HIS A 200 -10.41 -5.53 11.01
N VAL A 201 -11.01 -5.00 9.94
CA VAL A 201 -10.27 -4.41 8.82
C VAL A 201 -9.51 -3.17 9.27
N ALA A 202 -10.10 -2.28 10.07
CA ALA A 202 -9.36 -1.14 10.60
C ALA A 202 -8.17 -1.56 11.48
N ALA A 203 -8.32 -2.63 12.28
CA ALA A 203 -7.20 -3.14 13.07
C ALA A 203 -6.10 -3.71 12.18
N HIS A 204 -6.48 -4.47 11.14
CA HIS A 204 -5.59 -5.06 10.14
C HIS A 204 -4.72 -4.00 9.47
N GLU A 205 -5.34 -2.95 8.92
CA GLU A 205 -4.61 -1.86 8.25
C GLU A 205 -3.66 -1.11 9.19
N ILE A 206 -4.07 -0.89 10.45
CA ILE A 206 -3.19 -0.30 11.46
C ILE A 206 -2.02 -1.25 11.79
N GLY A 207 -2.26 -2.56 11.74
CA GLY A 207 -1.23 -3.60 11.89
C GLY A 207 -0.13 -3.47 10.84
N HIS A 208 -0.50 -3.28 9.57
CA HIS A 208 0.45 -2.98 8.51
C HIS A 208 1.25 -1.71 8.77
N CYS A 209 0.58 -0.64 9.22
CA CYS A 209 1.23 0.63 9.51
C CYS A 209 2.32 0.52 10.59
N ILE A 210 2.23 -0.47 11.48
CA ILE A 210 3.22 -0.74 12.53
C ILE A 210 4.14 -1.94 12.21
N GLY A 211 4.04 -2.49 11.01
CA GLY A 211 4.99 -3.47 10.48
C GLY A 211 4.55 -4.92 10.54
N LEU A 212 3.31 -5.24 10.89
CA LEU A 212 2.78 -6.61 10.74
C LEU A 212 2.47 -6.90 9.28
N ARG A 213 2.73 -8.12 8.82
CA ARG A 213 2.33 -8.65 7.51
C ARG A 213 1.23 -9.68 7.66
N HIS A 214 0.74 -10.19 6.53
CA HIS A 214 -0.23 -11.27 6.55
C HIS A 214 0.30 -12.53 7.23
N THR A 215 -0.55 -13.24 7.96
CA THR A 215 -0.20 -14.52 8.57
C THR A 215 -0.18 -15.66 7.58
N ASP A 216 -1.07 -15.60 6.59
CA ASP A 216 -1.23 -16.62 5.56
C ASP A 216 -0.57 -16.21 4.24
N TRP A 217 0.42 -15.32 4.29
CA TRP A 217 1.14 -14.85 3.11
C TRP A 217 1.64 -16.01 2.25
N PHE A 218 2.09 -17.10 2.87
CA PHE A 218 2.65 -18.25 2.16
C PHE A 218 1.63 -19.02 1.29
N SER A 219 0.32 -18.85 1.54
CA SER A 219 -0.73 -19.62 0.87
C SER A 219 -1.89 -18.79 0.33
N ARG A 220 -2.16 -17.61 0.90
CA ARG A 220 -3.41 -16.85 0.71
C ARG A 220 -4.64 -17.69 0.99
N GLN A 221 -4.53 -18.65 1.90
CA GLN A 221 -5.60 -19.62 2.16
C GLN A 221 -6.89 -18.93 2.65
N SER A 222 -6.78 -17.81 3.36
CA SER A 222 -7.93 -17.01 3.76
C SER A 222 -8.73 -16.46 2.57
N CYS A 223 -8.07 -16.27 1.42
CA CYS A 223 -8.67 -15.82 0.17
C CYS A 223 -9.16 -16.96 -0.73
N GLY A 224 -9.10 -18.23 -0.28
CA GLY A 224 -9.43 -19.40 -1.10
C GLY A 224 -8.40 -19.69 -2.20
N GLN A 225 -7.20 -19.16 -2.05
CA GLN A 225 -6.09 -19.32 -2.99
C GLN A 225 -5.08 -20.34 -2.44
N ASN A 226 -4.20 -20.83 -3.32
CA ASN A 226 -3.02 -21.62 -2.95
C ASN A 226 -1.79 -21.03 -3.64
N SER A 227 -1.65 -19.71 -3.50
CA SER A 227 -0.59 -18.92 -4.11
C SER A 227 0.16 -18.19 -3.01
N ASN A 228 1.48 -18.30 -3.05
CA ASN A 228 2.37 -17.64 -2.11
C ASN A 228 2.48 -16.13 -2.45
N GLU A 229 2.27 -15.25 -1.48
CA GLU A 229 2.57 -13.81 -1.51
C GLU A 229 4.06 -13.53 -1.73
N GLY A 230 4.91 -14.51 -1.39
CA GLY A 230 6.35 -14.43 -1.41
C GLY A 230 6.92 -13.80 -0.13
N THR A 231 8.24 -13.93 0.04
CA THR A 231 8.93 -13.63 1.32
C THR A 231 9.25 -12.15 1.54
N ALA A 232 8.81 -11.33 0.59
CA ALA A 232 8.72 -9.88 0.59
C ALA A 232 9.99 -9.03 0.71
N GLY A 233 11.18 -9.51 1.12
CA GLY A 233 12.44 -8.75 1.12
C GLY A 233 12.48 -7.48 2.02
N VAL A 234 11.30 -6.95 2.33
CA VAL A 234 10.85 -6.05 3.37
C VAL A 234 10.69 -6.81 4.68
N GLY A 235 11.07 -8.10 4.72
CA GLY A 235 11.01 -8.98 5.89
C GLY A 235 9.71 -9.81 5.92
N ALA A 236 9.87 -11.13 5.85
CA ALA A 236 8.94 -12.09 6.44
C ALA A 236 9.61 -12.63 7.70
N ILE A 237 9.89 -11.72 8.64
CA ILE A 237 10.62 -12.08 9.86
C ILE A 237 9.61 -12.65 10.84
N LEU A 238 9.83 -13.91 11.20
CA LEU A 238 9.11 -14.59 12.25
C LEU A 238 9.12 -13.77 13.55
N ILE A 239 7.96 -13.54 14.13
CA ILE A 239 7.81 -13.05 15.49
C ILE A 239 7.91 -14.23 16.47
N PRO A 240 8.92 -14.27 17.35
CA PRO A 240 9.07 -15.35 18.33
C PRO A 240 7.85 -15.49 19.24
N GLY A 241 7.40 -16.74 19.42
CA GLY A 241 6.29 -17.09 20.32
C GLY A 241 4.95 -17.34 19.62
N THR A 242 4.88 -17.27 18.29
CA THR A 242 3.64 -17.48 17.51
C THR A 242 3.80 -18.56 16.43
N PRO A 243 2.78 -19.40 16.14
CA PRO A 243 2.85 -20.63 15.31
C PRO A 243 2.86 -20.46 13.77
N SER A 244 3.53 -21.36 13.01
CA SER A 244 3.86 -21.27 11.55
C SER A 244 2.72 -21.57 10.64
N GLY A 245 1.76 -22.29 11.19
CA GLY A 245 0.61 -22.75 10.47
C GLY A 245 -0.35 -21.62 10.14
N TYR A 246 -1.29 -21.94 9.27
CA TYR A 246 -2.42 -21.09 9.00
C TYR A 246 -3.22 -20.83 10.28
N ASP A 247 -3.29 -19.56 10.68
CA ASP A 247 -4.14 -19.11 11.78
C ASP A 247 -5.42 -18.49 11.21
N ALA A 248 -6.46 -19.32 11.10
CA ALA A 248 -7.77 -18.96 10.56
C ALA A 248 -8.51 -17.86 11.34
N THR A 249 -7.98 -17.44 12.50
CA THR A 249 -8.64 -16.46 13.38
C THR A 249 -7.84 -15.19 13.56
N SER A 250 -6.62 -15.11 13.02
CA SER A 250 -5.82 -13.91 13.10
C SER A 250 -6.50 -12.76 12.37
N TYR A 251 -6.37 -11.56 12.93
CA TYR A 251 -6.80 -10.34 12.25
C TYR A 251 -5.85 -9.91 11.13
N MET A 252 -4.63 -10.44 11.11
CA MET A 252 -3.65 -10.22 10.05
C MET A 252 -3.75 -11.29 8.95
N ARG A 253 -4.90 -11.94 8.74
CA ARG A 253 -5.09 -12.75 7.53
C ARG A 253 -5.35 -11.86 6.33
N ALA A 254 -4.89 -12.29 5.16
CA ALA A 254 -4.96 -11.52 3.93
C ALA A 254 -6.38 -11.24 3.42
N CYS A 255 -7.32 -12.14 3.69
CA CYS A 255 -8.74 -11.91 3.44
C CYS A 255 -9.55 -12.10 4.73
N PHE A 256 -10.44 -11.14 4.97
CA PHE A 256 -11.39 -11.15 6.08
C PHE A 256 -12.71 -11.84 5.69
N GLY A 257 -13.38 -12.45 6.67
CA GLY A 257 -14.72 -13.03 6.51
C GLY A 257 -15.86 -12.03 6.78
N SER A 258 -17.09 -12.42 6.46
CA SER A 258 -18.28 -11.60 6.75
C SER A 258 -18.68 -11.59 8.24
N ASN A 259 -18.13 -12.49 9.05
CA ASN A 259 -18.48 -12.70 10.45
C ASN A 259 -17.29 -12.45 11.40
N GLU A 260 -16.36 -11.57 11.02
CA GLU A 260 -15.24 -11.23 11.89
C GLU A 260 -15.71 -10.60 13.20
N THR A 261 -15.04 -11.00 14.29
CA THR A 261 -15.28 -10.45 15.64
C THR A 261 -14.53 -9.13 15.85
N GLY A 262 -13.48 -8.91 15.07
CA GLY A 262 -12.47 -7.86 15.24
C GLY A 262 -11.58 -8.03 16.47
N ALA A 263 -11.75 -9.08 17.27
CA ALA A 263 -10.90 -9.35 18.41
C ALA A 263 -9.54 -9.89 17.98
N PHE A 264 -8.49 -9.53 18.71
CA PHE A 264 -7.18 -10.18 18.58
C PHE A 264 -7.26 -11.57 19.22
N ASN A 265 -6.71 -12.56 18.53
CA ASN A 265 -6.53 -13.88 19.11
C ASN A 265 -5.25 -13.92 19.98
N ALA A 266 -4.96 -15.07 20.58
CA ALA A 266 -3.79 -15.22 21.45
C ALA A 266 -2.44 -15.03 20.72
N ASN A 267 -2.36 -15.44 19.45
CA ASN A 267 -1.15 -15.31 18.64
C ASN A 267 -0.91 -13.85 18.24
N ASP A 268 -1.97 -13.12 17.88
CA ASP A 268 -1.93 -11.68 17.59
C ASP A 268 -1.41 -10.89 18.80
N ILE A 269 -1.92 -11.20 19.99
CA ILE A 269 -1.49 -10.57 21.24
C ILE A 269 -0.03 -10.89 21.52
N THR A 270 0.39 -12.14 21.32
CA THR A 270 1.79 -12.56 21.52
C THR A 270 2.72 -11.83 20.55
N ALA A 271 2.31 -11.73 19.28
CA ALA A 271 3.04 -10.99 18.26
C ALA A 271 3.21 -9.53 18.65
N LEU A 272 2.13 -8.86 19.03
CA LEU A 272 2.15 -7.44 19.41
C LEU A 272 3.03 -7.17 20.63
N ASN A 273 2.91 -7.96 21.70
CA ASN A 273 3.74 -7.82 22.91
C ASN A 273 5.23 -8.11 22.66
N TYR A 274 5.55 -8.97 21.69
CA TYR A 274 6.94 -9.21 21.32
C TYR A 274 7.55 -7.97 20.65
N LEU A 275 6.78 -7.29 19.80
CA LEU A 275 7.26 -6.12 19.05
C LEU A 275 7.29 -4.85 19.87
N TYR A 276 6.30 -4.68 20.74
CA TYR A 276 6.03 -3.43 21.44
C TYR A 276 5.57 -3.71 22.86
#